data_AF-A0A1M4TBT3-F1
#
_entry.id   AF-A0A1M4TBT3-F1
#
_cell.length_a   1.000
_cell.length_b   1.000
_cell.length_c   1.000
_cell.angle_alpha   90.00
_cell.angle_beta   90.00
_cell.angle_gamma   90.00
#
_symmetry.space_group_name_H-M   'P 1'
#
loop_
_entity.id
_entity.type
_entity.pdbx_description
1 polymer ?
#
loop_
_entity_poly.entity_id
_entity_poly.type
_entity_poly.pdbx_seq_one_letter_code
_entity_poly.pdbx_strand_id
1 'polypeptide(L)'
;MKKVLSGIPTLLLMAVGLSLLTAIFLNNFIIPLFPVLVAVLVIYLTRSKRILLKTKETPISNLTGGLVKIQGTVEAPGILESPFFKEQCVGYNYEKGEVHYYDDGNEQVTISMRKNDFQDFYLMNKTGKIKVIAADLNLSLLPAQIKTIHSLKHTENDIRHTERTLKNGDLIHILGNAIETNHNEFELKALPESPLVISTPAIESHTQKGFRAIRHLLPYIVLIYLAVNYFLFFAPVKVQLGPNKGFIIFSIFGMPVLALIFAAIGSKMHGAFKFFFTSLAGICIIVTLLASPLLCLLHMTKTEFYRMLCIWISIFLCTTIATIMNYNRLDEIFVRDERNIKRN
;
A
#
# COMPACT_ATOMS: atom_id res chain seq x y z
N MET A 1 30.92 3.32 9.06
CA MET A 1 30.12 2.81 10.19
C MET A 1 28.65 3.24 10.20
N LYS A 2 28.27 4.51 9.94
CA LYS A 2 26.86 4.96 9.92
C LYS A 2 25.93 4.19 8.95
N LYS A 3 26.40 3.75 7.78
CA LYS A 3 25.61 2.97 6.80
C LYS A 3 25.28 1.53 7.24
N VAL A 4 26.09 0.93 8.12
CA VAL A 4 25.82 -0.42 8.66
C VAL A 4 24.75 -0.32 9.75
N LEU A 5 24.79 0.75 10.55
CA LEU A 5 23.85 1.00 11.64
C LEU A 5 22.41 1.27 11.17
N SER A 6 22.22 1.87 9.98
CA SER A 6 20.89 2.08 9.39
C SER A 6 20.21 0.83 8.85
N GLY A 7 20.97 -0.27 8.65
CA GLY A 7 20.46 -1.57 8.22
C GLY A 7 20.09 -2.50 9.37
N ILE A 8 20.52 -2.19 10.60
CA ILE A 8 20.22 -2.97 11.80
C ILE A 8 18.71 -3.04 12.10
N PRO A 9 17.93 -1.93 12.07
CA PRO A 9 16.50 -2.02 12.34
C PRO A 9 15.75 -2.82 11.27
N THR A 10 16.16 -2.76 10.00
CA THR A 10 15.54 -3.54 8.92
C THR A 10 15.92 -5.03 8.99
N LEU A 11 17.16 -5.37 9.32
CA LEU A 11 17.58 -6.76 9.57
C LEU A 11 16.89 -7.35 10.79
N LEU A 12 16.72 -6.56 11.86
CA LEU A 12 16.01 -6.97 13.06
C LEU A 12 14.52 -7.17 12.77
N LEU A 13 13.91 -6.31 11.93
CA LEU A 13 12.54 -6.48 11.47
C LEU A 13 12.37 -7.72 10.59
N MET A 14 13.33 -8.03 9.70
CA MET A 14 13.30 -9.25 8.89
C MET A 14 13.55 -10.51 9.73
N ALA A 15 14.45 -10.47 10.71
CA ALA A 15 14.68 -11.57 11.64
C ALA A 15 13.47 -11.83 12.54
N VAL A 16 12.80 -10.77 13.02
CA VAL A 16 11.53 -10.87 13.75
C VAL A 16 10.42 -11.39 12.82
N GLY A 17 10.37 -10.92 11.58
CA GLY A 17 9.42 -11.40 10.58
C GLY A 17 9.60 -12.89 10.28
N LEU A 18 10.85 -13.34 10.11
CA LEU A 18 11.21 -14.74 9.86
C LEU A 18 10.98 -15.61 11.09
N SER A 19 11.30 -15.13 12.30
CA SER A 19 11.03 -15.87 13.54
C SER A 19 9.53 -15.99 13.79
N LEU A 20 8.76 -14.93 13.55
CA LEU A 20 7.30 -14.99 13.53
C LEU A 20 6.80 -15.99 12.51
N LEU A 21 7.36 -15.99 11.29
CA LEU A 21 6.98 -16.93 10.24
C LEU A 21 7.24 -18.38 10.68
N THR A 22 8.41 -18.69 11.23
CA THR A 22 8.71 -20.02 11.78
C THR A 22 7.83 -20.38 12.97
N ALA A 23 7.51 -19.42 13.84
CA ALA A 23 6.69 -19.65 15.01
C ALA A 23 5.21 -19.84 14.65
N ILE A 24 4.69 -19.17 13.61
CA ILE A 24 3.35 -19.43 13.01
C ILE A 24 3.21 -20.92 12.66
N PHE A 25 4.26 -21.54 12.10
CA PHE A 25 4.24 -22.95 11.72
C PHE A 25 4.31 -23.94 12.89
N LEU A 26 4.75 -23.50 14.07
CA LEU A 26 4.99 -24.38 15.23
C LEU A 26 3.95 -24.26 16.35
N ASN A 27 3.13 -23.20 16.40
CA ASN A 27 2.21 -22.99 17.52
C ASN A 27 0.84 -22.40 17.14
N ASN A 28 -0.24 -23.08 17.53
CA ASN A 28 -1.64 -22.66 17.33
C ASN A 28 -1.94 -21.27 17.94
N PHE A 29 -1.16 -20.83 18.94
CA PHE A 29 -1.31 -19.51 19.57
C PHE A 29 -0.90 -18.33 18.70
N ILE A 30 -0.20 -18.53 17.58
CA ILE A 30 0.26 -17.41 16.74
C ILE A 30 -0.76 -17.03 15.67
N ILE A 31 -1.70 -17.90 15.36
CA ILE A 31 -2.83 -17.65 14.45
C ILE A 31 -3.63 -16.39 14.83
N PRO A 32 -4.05 -16.17 16.10
CA PRO A 32 -4.65 -14.89 16.53
C PRO A 32 -3.68 -13.71 16.46
N LEU A 33 -2.41 -13.91 16.80
CA LEU A 33 -1.48 -12.81 17.02
C LEU A 33 -0.98 -12.22 15.70
N PHE A 34 -0.85 -13.04 14.67
CA PHE A 34 -0.27 -12.63 13.38
C PHE A 34 -1.03 -11.48 12.70
N PRO A 35 -2.37 -11.50 12.54
CA PRO A 35 -3.11 -10.38 11.96
C PRO A 35 -2.93 -9.07 12.73
N VAL A 36 -2.80 -9.13 14.07
CA VAL A 36 -2.57 -7.96 14.92
C VAL A 36 -1.19 -7.37 14.66
N LEU A 37 -0.16 -8.22 14.57
CA LEU A 37 1.21 -7.79 14.27
C LEU A 37 1.32 -7.17 12.88
N VAL A 38 0.68 -7.77 11.87
CA VAL A 38 0.61 -7.20 10.52
C VAL A 38 -0.09 -5.84 10.55
N ALA A 39 -1.20 -5.70 11.30
CA ALA A 39 -1.88 -4.41 11.43
C ALA A 39 -0.99 -3.35 12.07
N VAL A 40 -0.26 -3.67 13.15
CA VAL A 40 0.70 -2.76 13.80
C VAL A 40 1.82 -2.36 12.83
N LEU A 41 2.37 -3.32 12.08
CA LEU A 41 3.40 -3.07 11.09
C LEU A 41 2.89 -2.13 9.98
N VAL A 42 1.70 -2.39 9.44
CA VAL A 42 1.08 -1.52 8.42
C VAL A 42 0.83 -0.11 8.98
N ILE A 43 0.39 0.01 10.23
CA ILE A 43 0.22 1.32 10.90
C ILE A 43 1.54 2.08 10.98
N TYR A 44 2.61 1.39 11.37
CA TYR A 44 3.95 1.96 11.47
C TYR A 44 4.47 2.41 10.10
N LEU A 45 4.43 1.53 9.08
CA LEU A 45 4.92 1.82 7.74
C LEU A 45 4.14 2.92 7.01
N THR A 46 2.85 3.07 7.31
CA THR A 46 2.00 4.09 6.67
C THR A 46 1.91 5.41 7.45
N ARG A 47 2.72 5.59 8.51
CA ARG A 47 2.69 6.77 9.39
C ARG A 47 2.79 8.09 8.61
N SER A 48 3.80 8.24 7.75
CA SER A 48 4.03 9.50 7.01
C SER A 48 2.89 9.83 6.05
N LYS A 49 2.39 8.82 5.31
CA LYS A 49 1.23 8.98 4.42
C LYS A 49 -0.03 9.40 5.19
N ARG A 50 -0.25 8.81 6.38
CA ARG A 50 -1.39 9.16 7.25
C ARG A 50 -1.29 10.57 7.81
N ILE A 51 -0.10 11.01 8.21
CA ILE A 51 0.11 12.38 8.70
C ILE A 51 -0.19 13.36 7.56
N LEU A 52 0.38 13.15 6.38
CA LEU A 52 0.12 13.98 5.20
C LEU A 52 -1.37 14.08 4.84
N LEU A 53 -2.11 12.98 4.93
CA LEU A 53 -3.55 12.93 4.67
C LEU A 53 -4.42 13.57 5.77
N LYS A 54 -3.96 13.53 7.02
CA LYS A 54 -4.73 14.06 8.17
C LYS A 54 -4.49 15.55 8.39
N THR A 55 -3.29 16.04 8.08
CA THR A 55 -2.95 17.45 8.23
C THR A 55 -3.77 18.28 7.25
N LYS A 56 -4.50 19.26 7.76
CA LYS A 56 -5.25 20.19 6.91
C LYS A 56 -4.29 21.13 6.18
N GLU A 57 -4.66 21.49 4.96
CA GLU A 57 -3.93 22.50 4.22
C GLU A 57 -3.97 23.83 4.97
N THR A 58 -2.80 24.44 5.12
CA THR A 58 -2.59 25.71 5.80
C THR A 58 -2.24 26.74 4.72
N PRO A 59 -2.96 27.86 4.62
CA PRO A 59 -2.62 28.92 3.69
C PRO A 59 -1.27 29.56 4.10
N ILE A 60 -0.47 29.96 3.12
CA ILE A 60 0.87 30.54 3.33
C ILE A 60 0.75 31.84 4.14
N SER A 61 -0.33 32.60 3.96
CA SER A 61 -0.59 33.85 4.70
C SER A 61 -0.80 33.66 6.20
N ASN A 62 -1.16 32.45 6.66
CA ASN A 62 -1.53 32.19 8.07
C ASN A 62 -0.57 31.22 8.75
N LEU A 63 0.70 31.22 8.35
CA LEU A 63 1.71 30.39 8.98
C LEU A 63 2.07 30.94 10.37
N THR A 64 1.98 30.07 11.38
CA THR A 64 2.32 30.37 12.78
C THR A 64 3.51 29.55 13.26
N GLY A 65 4.25 28.91 12.35
CA GLY A 65 5.31 27.94 12.65
C GLY A 65 4.81 26.52 12.96
N GLY A 66 5.73 25.56 12.92
CA GLY A 66 5.47 24.14 13.20
C GLY A 66 5.10 23.31 11.97
N LEU A 67 4.60 22.10 12.18
CA LEU A 67 4.29 21.16 11.08
C LEU A 67 3.05 21.62 10.30
N VAL A 68 3.25 21.97 9.03
CA VAL A 68 2.20 22.48 8.14
C VAL A 68 2.14 21.65 6.86
N LYS A 69 0.95 21.64 6.25
CA LYS A 69 0.73 21.10 4.91
C LYS A 69 0.36 22.24 3.98
N ILE A 70 1.07 22.39 2.86
CA ILE A 70 0.82 23.44 1.88
C ILE A 70 0.65 22.81 0.50
N GLN A 71 -0.41 23.21 -0.21
CA GLN A 71 -0.56 22.94 -1.63
C GLN A 71 -0.07 24.13 -2.43
N GLY A 72 0.71 23.88 -3.49
CA GLY A 72 1.12 24.93 -4.41
C GLY A 72 1.89 24.41 -5.62
N THR A 73 2.20 25.35 -6.50
CA THR A 73 2.99 25.12 -7.70
C THR A 73 4.46 25.35 -7.39
N VAL A 74 5.31 24.43 -7.84
CA VAL A 74 6.77 24.56 -7.69
C VAL A 74 7.30 25.64 -8.64
N GLU A 75 8.09 26.55 -8.09
CA GLU A 75 8.86 27.54 -8.83
C GLU A 75 10.31 27.52 -8.35
N ALA A 76 11.26 27.23 -9.24
CA ALA A 76 12.67 27.20 -8.88
C ALA A 76 13.54 28.05 -9.83
N PRO A 77 14.60 28.71 -9.32
CA PRO A 77 15.45 29.58 -10.14
C PRO A 77 16.41 28.79 -11.03
N GLY A 78 16.89 27.63 -10.56
CA GLY A 78 17.75 26.73 -11.32
C GLY A 78 16.97 25.59 -11.98
N ILE A 79 17.63 24.91 -12.91
CA ILE A 79 17.15 23.69 -13.54
C ILE A 79 18.28 22.66 -13.45
N LEU A 80 17.98 21.50 -12.90
CA LEU A 80 18.81 20.30 -12.92
C LEU A 80 18.38 19.41 -14.09
N GLU A 81 19.28 18.55 -14.54
CA GLU A 81 18.98 17.54 -15.55
C GLU A 81 19.06 16.15 -14.91
N SER A 82 18.02 15.34 -15.11
CA SER A 82 17.97 14.00 -14.54
C SER A 82 19.03 13.09 -15.20
N PRO A 83 19.68 12.18 -14.44
CA PRO A 83 20.84 11.43 -14.94
C PRO A 83 20.60 10.59 -16.20
N PHE A 84 19.47 9.89 -16.27
CA PHE A 84 19.16 8.90 -17.29
C PHE A 84 18.10 9.38 -18.28
N PHE A 85 16.94 9.88 -17.81
CA PHE A 85 15.88 10.35 -18.70
C PHE A 85 16.12 11.75 -19.26
N LYS A 86 17.15 12.46 -18.79
CA LYS A 86 17.56 13.79 -19.24
C LYS A 86 16.45 14.84 -19.09
N GLU A 87 15.66 14.71 -18.03
CA GLU A 87 14.55 15.62 -17.78
C GLU A 87 14.98 16.84 -16.99
N GLN A 88 14.52 18.01 -17.44
CA GLN A 88 14.66 19.25 -16.69
C GLN A 88 13.79 19.21 -15.42
N CYS A 89 14.43 19.34 -14.27
CA CYS A 89 13.80 19.19 -12.97
C CYS A 89 14.42 20.10 -11.90
N VAL A 90 13.68 20.32 -10.82
CA VAL A 90 14.11 21.00 -9.58
C VAL A 90 14.84 20.05 -8.65
N GLY A 91 14.60 18.75 -8.79
CA GLY A 91 15.29 17.72 -8.03
C GLY A 91 14.95 16.33 -8.52
N TYR A 92 15.85 15.39 -8.26
CA TYR A 92 15.68 14.00 -8.67
C TYR A 92 16.18 13.00 -7.63
N ASN A 93 15.56 11.83 -7.65
CA ASN A 93 16.09 10.61 -7.06
C ASN A 93 16.24 9.57 -8.17
N TYR A 94 17.47 9.16 -8.44
CA TYR A 94 17.82 8.18 -9.45
C TYR A 94 18.37 6.92 -8.81
N GLU A 95 17.85 5.78 -9.25
CA GLU A 95 18.29 4.44 -8.86
C GLU A 95 18.62 3.64 -10.12
N LYS A 96 19.80 3.03 -10.14
CA LYS A 96 20.20 2.02 -11.11
C LYS A 96 20.26 0.68 -10.39
N GLY A 97 19.65 -0.34 -10.96
CA GLY A 97 19.72 -1.70 -10.44
C GLY A 97 19.87 -2.74 -11.53
N GLU A 98 20.44 -3.88 -11.16
CA GLU A 98 20.48 -5.07 -12.01
C GLU A 98 19.20 -5.88 -11.79
N VAL A 99 18.59 -6.33 -12.87
CA VAL A 99 17.38 -7.16 -12.84
C VAL A 99 17.81 -8.60 -13.02
N HIS A 100 17.49 -9.42 -12.03
CA HIS A 100 17.62 -10.86 -12.08
C HIS A 100 16.25 -11.46 -12.32
N TYR A 101 16.17 -12.34 -13.32
CA TYR A 101 14.97 -13.11 -13.63
C TYR A 101 15.13 -14.50 -13.06
N TYR A 102 14.12 -14.94 -12.31
CA TYR A 102 14.03 -16.30 -11.81
C TYR A 102 13.15 -17.14 -12.75
N ASP A 103 13.36 -18.46 -12.73
CA ASP A 103 12.66 -19.42 -13.60
C ASP A 103 11.13 -19.42 -13.42
N ASP A 104 10.64 -18.90 -12.30
CA ASP A 104 9.22 -18.72 -11.99
C ASP A 104 8.61 -17.43 -12.58
N GLY A 105 9.40 -16.66 -13.34
CA GLY A 105 9.01 -15.39 -13.92
C GLY A 105 9.06 -14.21 -12.95
N ASN A 106 9.53 -14.41 -11.71
CA ASN A 106 9.73 -13.31 -10.79
C ASN A 106 11.01 -12.54 -11.13
N GLU A 107 10.91 -11.21 -11.00
CA GLU A 107 12.05 -10.31 -11.15
C GLU A 107 12.51 -9.77 -9.79
N GLN A 108 13.82 -9.73 -9.58
CA GLN A 108 14.43 -9.05 -8.45
C GLN A 108 15.40 -7.97 -8.93
N VAL A 109 15.25 -6.77 -8.39
CA VAL A 109 16.12 -5.64 -8.71
C VAL A 109 17.11 -5.41 -7.59
N THR A 110 18.39 -5.61 -7.87
CA THR A 110 19.48 -5.31 -6.94
C THR A 110 19.99 -3.90 -7.25
N ILE A 111 19.73 -2.93 -6.36
CA ILE A 111 20.16 -1.54 -6.54
C ILE A 111 21.69 -1.47 -6.45
N SER A 112 22.33 -1.08 -7.56
CA SER A 112 23.79 -0.93 -7.66
C SER A 112 24.24 0.52 -7.48
N MET A 113 23.39 1.50 -7.78
CA MET A 113 23.70 2.92 -7.63
C MET A 113 22.46 3.73 -7.24
N ARG A 114 22.65 4.70 -6.35
CA ARG A 114 21.66 5.74 -6.06
C ARG A 114 22.31 7.12 -6.17
N LYS A 115 21.67 8.05 -6.86
CA LYS A 115 22.08 9.45 -6.98
C LYS A 115 20.88 10.34 -6.71
N ASN A 116 21.03 11.27 -5.78
CA ASN A 116 20.02 12.26 -5.45
C ASN A 116 20.63 13.64 -5.57
N ASP A 117 19.87 14.58 -6.10
CA ASP A 117 20.28 15.98 -6.18
C ASP A 117 19.04 16.87 -6.13
N PHE A 118 19.14 17.96 -5.37
CA PHE A 118 18.03 18.85 -5.08
C PHE A 118 18.54 20.27 -4.96
N GLN A 119 17.78 21.20 -5.50
CA GLN A 119 17.94 22.63 -5.23
C GLN A 119 16.76 23.14 -4.42
N ASP A 120 17.02 24.18 -3.62
CA ASP A 120 15.97 24.94 -2.98
C ASP A 120 15.02 25.54 -4.03
N PHE A 121 13.75 25.64 -3.67
CA PHE A 121 12.71 26.13 -4.55
C PHE A 121 11.66 26.88 -3.75
N TYR A 122 10.73 27.50 -4.46
CA TYR A 122 9.59 28.19 -3.90
C TYR A 122 8.32 27.42 -4.20
N LEU A 123 7.42 27.40 -3.24
CA LEU A 123 6.05 26.94 -3.43
C LEU A 123 5.14 28.15 -3.52
N MET A 124 4.39 28.26 -4.61
CA MET A 124 3.47 29.35 -4.87
C MET A 124 2.02 28.89 -4.84
N ASN A 125 1.16 29.67 -4.18
CA ASN A 125 -0.28 29.50 -4.30
C ASN A 125 -0.99 30.87 -4.19
N LYS A 126 -2.32 30.87 -4.15
CA LYS A 126 -3.12 32.11 -4.07
C LYS A 126 -2.86 32.95 -2.81
N THR A 127 -2.27 32.35 -1.78
CA THR A 127 -2.07 32.96 -0.45
C THR A 127 -0.65 33.44 -0.22
N GLY A 128 0.29 33.17 -1.13
CA GLY A 128 1.65 33.68 -1.05
C GLY A 128 2.68 32.79 -1.74
N LYS A 129 3.94 33.05 -1.41
CA LYS A 129 5.12 32.33 -1.86
C LYS A 129 5.97 31.99 -0.63
N ILE A 130 6.38 30.73 -0.51
CA ILE A 130 7.22 30.25 0.59
C ILE A 130 8.44 29.52 0.04
N LYS A 131 9.61 29.76 0.64
CA LYS A 131 10.83 29.04 0.29
C LYS A 131 10.86 27.67 0.96
N VAL A 132 11.24 26.67 0.20
CA VAL A 132 11.40 25.28 0.64
C VAL A 132 12.87 24.94 0.55
N ILE A 133 13.45 24.59 1.70
CA ILE A 133 14.82 24.11 1.77
C ILE A 133 14.82 22.63 1.44
N ALA A 134 15.41 22.27 0.30
CA ALA A 134 15.30 20.94 -0.27
C ALA A 134 16.29 19.92 0.36
N ALA A 135 17.03 20.34 1.38
CA ALA A 135 17.86 19.46 2.19
C ALA A 135 16.99 18.30 2.75
N ASP A 136 17.41 17.07 2.47
CA ASP A 136 16.72 15.83 2.87
C ASP A 136 15.29 15.66 2.34
N LEU A 137 15.01 16.19 1.16
CA LEU A 137 13.72 16.04 0.49
C LEU A 137 13.40 14.58 0.14
N ASN A 138 12.22 14.10 0.52
CA ASN A 138 11.78 12.76 0.20
C ASN A 138 10.80 12.73 -0.99
N LEU A 139 11.30 12.32 -2.17
CA LEU A 139 10.51 12.16 -3.40
C LEU A 139 9.81 10.79 -3.53
N SER A 140 9.83 9.92 -2.51
CA SER A 140 9.29 8.55 -2.62
C SER A 140 7.79 8.47 -2.94
N LEU A 141 7.03 9.54 -2.69
CA LEU A 141 5.60 9.63 -3.01
C LEU A 141 5.33 10.37 -4.32
N LEU A 142 6.36 10.59 -5.16
CA LEU A 142 6.20 11.02 -6.54
C LEU A 142 6.17 9.81 -7.48
N PRO A 143 5.52 9.92 -8.66
CA PRO A 143 5.53 8.87 -9.66
C PRO A 143 6.96 8.55 -10.10
N ALA A 144 7.24 7.27 -10.31
CA ALA A 144 8.53 6.81 -10.79
C ALA A 144 8.48 6.50 -12.29
N GLN A 145 9.45 7.02 -13.02
CA GLN A 145 9.73 6.63 -14.40
C GLN A 145 10.71 5.46 -14.38
N ILE A 146 10.37 4.39 -15.10
CA ILE A 146 11.12 3.14 -15.08
C ILE A 146 11.44 2.74 -16.51
N LYS A 147 12.71 2.43 -16.79
CA LYS A 147 13.15 1.84 -18.05
C LYS A 147 14.14 0.72 -17.78
N THR A 148 13.85 -0.46 -18.32
CA THR A 148 14.75 -1.61 -18.28
C THR A 148 15.47 -1.70 -19.63
N ILE A 149 16.79 -1.76 -19.61
CA ILE A 149 17.64 -2.00 -20.77
C ILE A 149 17.99 -3.49 -20.74
N HIS A 150 17.54 -4.20 -21.76
CA HIS A 150 17.81 -5.63 -21.92
C HIS A 150 19.20 -5.85 -22.52
N SER A 151 20.02 -6.69 -21.91
CA SER A 151 21.29 -7.07 -22.51
C SER A 151 21.07 -8.12 -23.60
N LEU A 152 21.77 -7.96 -24.72
CA LEU A 152 21.75 -8.93 -25.84
C LEU A 152 22.61 -10.17 -25.53
N LYS A 153 23.45 -10.12 -24.49
CA LYS A 153 24.29 -11.23 -24.07
C LYS A 153 23.63 -11.97 -22.92
N HIS A 154 23.45 -13.28 -23.07
CA HIS A 154 22.90 -14.15 -22.02
C HIS A 154 23.69 -14.15 -20.70
N THR A 155 24.91 -13.63 -20.66
CA THR A 155 25.76 -13.58 -19.46
C THR A 155 25.68 -12.26 -18.68
N GLU A 156 24.95 -11.27 -19.18
CA GLU A 156 24.83 -9.95 -18.54
C GLU A 156 23.38 -9.74 -18.08
N ASN A 157 23.21 -9.32 -16.83
CA ASN A 157 21.89 -9.00 -16.29
C ASN A 157 21.33 -7.73 -16.96
N ASP A 158 20.01 -7.67 -17.05
CA ASP A 158 19.33 -6.46 -17.50
C ASP A 158 19.51 -5.33 -16.49
N ILE A 159 19.46 -4.08 -16.96
CA ILE A 159 19.68 -2.91 -16.11
C ILE A 159 18.40 -2.11 -16.05
N ARG A 160 17.86 -1.91 -14.85
CA ARG A 160 16.71 -1.04 -14.58
C ARG A 160 17.15 0.32 -14.08
N HIS A 161 16.68 1.34 -14.78
CA HIS A 161 16.79 2.74 -14.40
C HIS A 161 15.46 3.20 -13.85
N THR A 162 15.47 3.76 -12.64
CA THR A 162 14.28 4.33 -11.99
C THR A 162 14.57 5.77 -11.60
N GLU A 163 13.75 6.71 -12.05
CA GLU A 163 13.86 8.13 -11.69
C GLU A 163 12.55 8.67 -11.14
N ARG A 164 12.66 9.47 -10.08
CA ARG A 164 11.58 10.34 -9.60
C ARG A 164 12.06 11.76 -9.70
N THR A 165 11.32 12.61 -10.37
CA THR A 165 11.68 14.00 -10.64
C THR A 165 10.61 14.93 -10.10
N LEU A 166 11.02 16.06 -9.55
CA LEU A 166 10.15 17.19 -9.28
C LEU A 166 10.40 18.27 -10.32
N LYS A 167 9.40 18.72 -11.07
CA LYS A 167 9.55 19.68 -12.16
C LYS A 167 9.04 21.06 -11.78
N ASN A 168 9.54 22.06 -12.51
CA ASN A 168 9.03 23.42 -12.39
C ASN A 168 7.59 23.46 -12.92
N GLY A 169 6.67 24.10 -12.20
CA GLY A 169 5.25 24.10 -12.54
C GLY A 169 4.43 22.91 -11.98
N ASP A 170 5.06 21.93 -11.33
CA ASP A 170 4.32 20.81 -10.73
C ASP A 170 3.44 21.31 -9.57
N LEU A 171 2.18 20.88 -9.57
CA LEU A 171 1.25 21.09 -8.45
C LEU A 171 1.45 19.97 -7.41
N ILE A 172 1.90 20.34 -6.22
CA ILE A 172 2.25 19.39 -5.16
C ILE A 172 1.66 19.78 -3.80
N HIS A 173 1.57 18.77 -2.93
CA HIS A 173 1.36 18.91 -1.50
C HIS A 173 2.67 18.66 -0.77
N ILE A 174 3.12 19.64 0.02
CA ILE A 174 4.30 19.53 0.88
C ILE A 174 3.85 19.47 2.32
N LEU A 175 4.32 18.47 3.05
CA LEU A 175 4.29 18.42 4.51
C LEU A 175 5.68 18.74 5.04
N GLY A 176 5.81 19.80 5.84
CA GLY A 176 7.09 20.28 6.36
C GLY A 176 6.93 21.17 7.58
N ASN A 177 8.04 21.49 8.25
CA ASN A 177 8.00 22.43 9.37
C ASN A 177 8.24 23.84 8.85
N ALA A 178 7.28 24.74 9.10
CA ALA A 178 7.47 26.16 8.93
C ALA A 178 8.32 26.69 10.08
N ILE A 179 9.47 27.26 9.75
CA ILE A 179 10.40 27.86 10.70
C ILE A 179 10.50 29.34 10.35
N GLU A 180 10.25 30.18 11.34
CA GLU A 180 10.41 31.62 11.21
C GLU A 180 11.89 31.96 11.04
N THR A 181 12.18 32.78 10.05
CA THR A 181 13.50 33.35 9.76
C THR A 181 13.50 34.80 10.24
N ASN A 182 14.69 35.37 10.39
CA ASN A 182 14.84 36.81 10.66
C ASN A 182 14.01 37.60 9.63
N HIS A 183 13.20 38.56 10.09
CA HIS A 183 12.24 39.39 9.32
C HIS A 183 10.80 38.83 9.15
N ASN A 184 10.30 37.97 10.04
CA ASN A 184 8.92 37.44 10.02
C ASN A 184 8.56 36.64 8.75
N GLU A 185 9.56 36.13 8.03
CA GLU A 185 9.35 35.24 6.89
C GLU A 185 9.46 33.78 7.35
N PHE A 186 8.69 32.88 6.74
CA PHE A 186 8.76 31.46 7.03
C PHE A 186 9.50 30.71 5.93
N GLU A 187 10.34 29.75 6.31
CA GLU A 187 10.92 28.75 5.41
C GLU A 187 10.41 27.36 5.80
N LEU A 188 10.18 26.50 4.81
CA LEU A 188 9.88 25.08 5.05
C LEU A 188 11.17 24.28 5.10
N LYS A 189 11.39 23.56 6.21
CA LYS A 189 12.58 22.73 6.44
C LYS A 189 12.21 21.32 6.90
N ALA A 190 13.02 20.35 6.49
CA ALA A 190 13.03 19.03 7.12
C ALA A 190 13.61 19.14 8.54
N LEU A 191 12.98 18.49 9.52
CA LEU A 191 13.57 18.26 10.84
C LEU A 191 13.80 16.75 11.03
N PRO A 192 14.74 16.32 11.89
CA PRO A 192 15.02 14.91 12.14
C PRO A 192 13.79 14.08 12.53
N GLU A 193 12.83 14.69 13.24
CA GLU A 193 11.60 14.03 13.70
C GLU A 193 10.41 14.18 12.73
N SER A 194 10.51 15.10 11.77
CA SER A 194 9.46 15.43 10.80
C SER A 194 10.08 15.71 9.42
N PRO A 195 10.25 14.66 8.58
CA PRO A 195 10.85 14.81 7.28
C PRO A 195 9.96 15.62 6.34
N LEU A 196 10.59 16.28 5.37
CA LEU A 196 9.89 16.98 4.30
C LEU A 196 9.35 15.95 3.29
N VAL A 197 8.03 15.84 3.21
CA VAL A 197 7.35 14.86 2.36
C VAL A 197 6.57 15.58 1.27
N ILE A 198 6.83 15.22 0.01
CA ILE A 198 6.08 15.73 -1.14
C ILE A 198 5.18 14.63 -1.69
N SER A 199 3.94 14.97 -2.00
CA SER A 199 3.02 14.13 -2.77
C SER A 199 2.37 14.94 -3.88
N THR A 200 1.90 14.26 -4.94
CA THR A 200 0.98 14.88 -5.90
C THR A 200 -0.46 14.75 -5.40
N PRO A 201 -1.37 15.65 -5.82
CA PRO A 201 -2.80 15.55 -5.50
C PRO A 201 -3.41 14.22 -5.97
N ALA A 202 -2.94 13.68 -7.11
CA ALA A 202 -3.38 12.39 -7.63
C ALA A 202 -3.07 11.25 -6.65
N ILE A 203 -1.82 11.13 -6.20
CA ILE A 203 -1.38 10.07 -5.28
C ILE A 203 -2.08 10.21 -3.92
N GLU A 204 -2.26 11.46 -3.46
CA GLU A 204 -2.99 11.71 -2.23
C GLU A 204 -4.46 11.24 -2.34
N SER A 205 -5.15 11.60 -3.42
CA SER A 205 -6.53 11.21 -3.67
C SER A 205 -6.72 9.69 -3.72
N HIS A 206 -5.82 8.97 -4.42
CA HIS A 206 -5.84 7.50 -4.46
C HIS A 206 -5.63 6.89 -3.07
N THR A 207 -4.69 7.43 -2.30
CA THR A 207 -4.42 6.95 -0.94
C THR A 207 -5.61 7.23 -0.02
N GLN A 208 -6.24 8.40 -0.12
CA GLN A 208 -7.44 8.76 0.63
C GLN A 208 -8.62 7.84 0.31
N LYS A 209 -8.82 7.50 -0.96
CA LYS A 209 -9.84 6.53 -1.41
C LYS A 209 -9.62 5.17 -0.76
N GLY A 210 -8.37 4.68 -0.78
CA GLY A 210 -8.00 3.43 -0.10
C GLY A 210 -8.30 3.43 1.40
N PHE A 211 -7.92 4.50 2.12
CA PHE A 211 -8.24 4.62 3.55
C PHE A 211 -9.74 4.70 3.83
N ARG A 212 -10.51 5.38 2.96
CA ARG A 212 -11.98 5.45 3.08
C ARG A 212 -12.62 4.08 2.87
N ALA A 213 -12.15 3.33 1.87
CA ALA A 213 -12.59 1.96 1.63
C ALA A 213 -12.29 1.04 2.83
N ILE A 214 -11.05 1.10 3.36
CA ILE A 214 -10.65 0.34 4.55
C ILE A 214 -11.54 0.68 5.75
N ARG A 215 -11.88 1.96 5.96
CA ARG A 215 -12.76 2.38 7.06
C ARG A 215 -14.14 1.72 6.99
N HIS A 216 -14.69 1.53 5.79
CA HIS A 216 -15.97 0.85 5.60
C HIS A 216 -15.87 -0.67 5.79
N LEU A 217 -14.74 -1.28 5.44
CA LEU A 217 -14.52 -2.72 5.56
C LEU A 217 -14.04 -3.15 6.96
N LEU A 218 -13.44 -2.24 7.73
CA LEU A 218 -12.87 -2.50 9.06
C LEU A 218 -13.79 -3.27 10.02
N PRO A 219 -15.09 -2.92 10.22
CA PRO A 219 -15.95 -3.66 11.14
C PRO A 219 -16.11 -5.14 10.73
N TYR A 220 -16.11 -5.44 9.43
CA TYR A 220 -16.21 -6.82 8.95
C TYR A 220 -14.89 -7.57 9.09
N ILE A 221 -13.76 -6.90 8.92
CA ILE A 221 -12.43 -7.48 9.19
C ILE A 221 -12.33 -7.84 10.68
N VAL A 222 -12.78 -6.96 11.57
CA VAL A 222 -12.84 -7.24 13.02
C VAL A 222 -13.81 -8.39 13.32
N LEU A 223 -14.97 -8.43 12.67
CA LEU A 223 -15.93 -9.53 12.83
C LEU A 223 -15.35 -10.88 12.38
N ILE A 224 -14.67 -10.92 11.23
CA ILE A 224 -13.95 -12.11 10.74
C ILE A 224 -12.92 -12.55 11.78
N TYR A 225 -12.10 -11.61 12.26
CA TYR A 225 -11.08 -11.90 13.26
C TYR A 225 -11.68 -12.50 14.54
N LEU A 226 -12.75 -11.91 15.07
CA LEU A 226 -13.44 -12.42 16.26
C LEU A 226 -14.05 -13.81 16.02
N ALA A 227 -14.70 -14.01 14.87
CA ALA A 227 -15.32 -15.28 14.52
C ALA A 227 -14.26 -16.40 14.37
N VAL A 228 -13.17 -16.15 13.64
CA VAL A 228 -12.07 -17.11 13.48
C VAL A 228 -11.51 -17.51 14.84
N ASN A 229 -11.23 -16.54 15.72
CA ASN A 229 -10.68 -16.82 17.05
C ASN A 229 -11.68 -17.53 17.97
N TYR A 230 -12.96 -17.18 17.89
CA TYR A 230 -14.01 -17.88 18.60
C TYR A 230 -14.04 -19.37 18.23
N PHE A 231 -14.05 -19.70 16.94
CA PHE A 231 -14.07 -21.10 16.49
C PHE A 231 -12.75 -21.85 16.74
N LEU A 232 -11.64 -21.14 16.77
CA LEU A 232 -10.33 -21.73 17.03
C LEU A 232 -10.17 -22.13 18.51
N PHE A 233 -10.56 -21.27 19.44
CA PHE A 233 -10.33 -21.47 20.88
C PHE A 233 -11.54 -21.95 21.67
N PHE A 234 -12.74 -21.45 21.35
CA PHE A 234 -13.90 -21.54 22.24
C PHE A 234 -15.02 -22.45 21.73
N ALA A 235 -15.03 -22.84 20.45
CA ALA A 235 -16.09 -23.67 19.89
C ALA A 235 -16.23 -25.01 20.63
N PRO A 236 -17.35 -25.24 21.34
CA PRO A 236 -17.52 -26.39 22.22
C PRO A 236 -18.22 -27.54 21.50
N VAL A 237 -17.61 -28.12 20.47
CA VAL A 237 -18.31 -29.17 19.71
C VAL A 237 -17.35 -30.25 19.20
N LYS A 238 -17.37 -31.41 19.87
CA LYS A 238 -16.75 -32.67 19.40
C LYS A 238 -17.69 -33.41 18.46
N VAL A 239 -18.20 -32.76 17.42
CA VAL A 239 -18.93 -33.50 16.36
C VAL A 239 -17.87 -34.17 15.51
N GLN A 240 -17.84 -35.50 15.55
CA GLN A 240 -16.96 -36.32 14.72
C GLN A 240 -17.47 -36.31 13.28
N LEU A 241 -17.27 -35.18 12.58
CA LEU A 241 -17.33 -35.16 11.13
C LEU A 241 -16.06 -35.81 10.60
N GLY A 242 -16.22 -36.82 9.75
CA GLY A 242 -15.10 -37.46 9.06
C GLY A 242 -14.28 -36.43 8.28
N PRO A 243 -12.94 -36.55 8.25
CA PRO A 243 -12.11 -35.61 7.53
C PRO A 243 -12.44 -35.63 6.04
N ASN A 244 -12.86 -34.49 5.48
CA ASN A 244 -13.12 -34.35 4.06
C ASN A 244 -11.98 -33.55 3.39
N LYS A 245 -10.99 -34.27 2.83
CA LYS A 245 -9.89 -33.65 2.07
C LYS A 245 -10.41 -32.89 0.83
N GLY A 246 -11.50 -33.35 0.23
CA GLY A 246 -12.13 -32.72 -0.93
C GLY A 246 -12.59 -31.30 -0.65
N PHE A 247 -13.10 -31.03 0.57
CA PHE A 247 -13.48 -29.68 0.97
C PHE A 247 -12.28 -28.73 0.97
N ILE A 248 -11.15 -29.13 1.55
CA ILE A 248 -9.94 -28.29 1.61
C ILE A 248 -9.42 -27.98 0.20
N ILE A 249 -9.35 -29.01 -0.66
CA ILE A 249 -8.94 -28.85 -2.06
C ILE A 249 -9.92 -27.93 -2.80
N PHE A 250 -11.22 -28.09 -2.59
CA PHE A 250 -12.24 -27.22 -3.19
C PHE A 250 -12.12 -25.77 -2.71
N SER A 251 -11.90 -25.54 -1.42
CA SER A 251 -11.75 -24.18 -0.89
C SER A 251 -10.50 -23.47 -1.43
N ILE A 252 -9.41 -24.21 -1.70
CA ILE A 252 -8.14 -23.65 -2.20
C ILE A 252 -8.18 -23.46 -3.72
N PHE A 253 -8.63 -24.47 -4.48
CA PHE A 253 -8.55 -24.49 -5.94
C PHE A 253 -9.91 -24.34 -6.61
N GLY A 254 -10.96 -24.92 -6.05
CA GLY A 254 -12.32 -24.85 -6.57
C GLY A 254 -12.91 -23.43 -6.51
N MET A 255 -12.71 -22.72 -5.41
CA MET A 255 -13.25 -21.35 -5.24
C MET A 255 -12.67 -20.33 -6.24
N PRO A 256 -11.35 -20.30 -6.54
CA PRO A 256 -10.81 -19.48 -7.61
C PRO A 256 -11.34 -19.83 -9.00
N VAL A 257 -11.45 -21.13 -9.31
CA VAL A 257 -12.02 -21.58 -10.59
C VAL A 257 -13.47 -21.13 -10.72
N LEU A 258 -14.26 -21.27 -9.64
CA LEU A 258 -15.63 -20.80 -9.58
C LEU A 258 -15.71 -19.27 -9.77
N ALA A 259 -14.78 -18.53 -9.19
CA ALA A 259 -14.70 -17.08 -9.38
C ALA A 259 -14.43 -16.70 -10.83
N LEU A 260 -13.52 -17.39 -11.52
CA LEU A 260 -13.25 -17.18 -12.94
C LEU A 260 -14.49 -17.49 -13.80
N ILE A 261 -15.20 -18.56 -13.49
CA ILE A 261 -16.46 -18.92 -14.16
C ILE A 261 -17.49 -17.81 -13.97
N PHE A 262 -17.72 -17.35 -12.73
CA PHE A 262 -18.65 -16.26 -12.46
C PHE A 262 -18.23 -14.94 -13.10
N ALA A 263 -16.94 -14.62 -13.15
CA ALA A 263 -16.44 -13.44 -13.85
C ALA A 263 -16.70 -13.55 -15.38
N ALA A 264 -16.48 -14.71 -15.97
CA ALA A 264 -16.73 -14.98 -17.39
C ALA A 264 -18.23 -14.95 -17.74
N ILE A 265 -19.10 -15.43 -16.85
CA ILE A 265 -20.55 -15.31 -17.01
C ILE A 265 -20.97 -13.84 -16.87
N GLY A 266 -20.49 -13.17 -15.81
CA GLY A 266 -20.82 -11.78 -15.53
C GLY A 266 -20.41 -10.82 -16.64
N SER A 267 -19.28 -11.07 -17.32
CA SER A 267 -18.83 -10.23 -18.45
C SER A 267 -19.75 -10.29 -19.67
N LYS A 268 -20.48 -11.41 -19.85
CA LYS A 268 -21.43 -11.63 -20.95
C LYS A 268 -22.85 -11.14 -20.63
N MET A 269 -23.16 -10.87 -19.37
CA MET A 269 -24.51 -10.46 -18.94
C MET A 269 -24.65 -8.94 -18.91
N HIS A 270 -25.90 -8.48 -18.86
CA HIS A 270 -26.24 -7.06 -18.71
C HIS A 270 -27.13 -6.83 -17.48
N GLY A 271 -27.19 -5.58 -17.03
CA GLY A 271 -28.04 -5.15 -15.91
C GLY A 271 -27.72 -5.84 -14.57
N ALA A 272 -28.77 -6.19 -13.81
CA ALA A 272 -28.64 -6.73 -12.46
C ALA A 272 -27.88 -8.06 -12.40
N PHE A 273 -27.98 -8.90 -13.43
CA PHE A 273 -27.28 -10.18 -13.46
C PHE A 273 -25.76 -10.03 -13.61
N LYS A 274 -25.30 -9.08 -14.44
CA LYS A 274 -23.87 -8.74 -14.51
C LYS A 274 -23.33 -8.38 -13.13
N PHE A 275 -24.08 -7.55 -12.42
CA PHE A 275 -23.71 -7.11 -11.09
C PHE A 275 -23.65 -8.28 -10.09
N PHE A 276 -24.65 -9.15 -10.08
CA PHE A 276 -24.70 -10.33 -9.23
C PHE A 276 -23.50 -11.26 -9.44
N PHE A 277 -23.24 -11.66 -10.69
CA PHE A 277 -22.14 -12.59 -11.00
C PHE A 277 -20.75 -11.96 -10.77
N THR A 278 -20.58 -10.68 -11.08
CA THR A 278 -19.32 -9.97 -10.82
C THR A 278 -19.06 -9.86 -9.31
N SER A 279 -20.09 -9.61 -8.51
CA SER A 279 -19.97 -9.56 -7.05
C SER A 279 -19.66 -10.93 -6.45
N LEU A 280 -20.31 -11.98 -6.95
CA LEU A 280 -20.06 -13.35 -6.51
C LEU A 280 -18.63 -13.80 -6.86
N ALA A 281 -18.14 -13.47 -8.05
CA ALA A 281 -16.75 -13.68 -8.43
C ALA A 281 -15.78 -12.99 -7.46
N GLY A 282 -16.02 -11.72 -7.14
CA GLY A 282 -15.23 -10.96 -6.17
C GLY A 282 -15.22 -11.58 -4.78
N ILE A 283 -16.39 -12.00 -4.27
CA ILE A 283 -16.51 -12.70 -2.98
C ILE A 283 -15.70 -13.99 -2.99
N CYS A 284 -15.81 -14.81 -4.05
CA CYS A 284 -15.05 -16.07 -4.16
C CYS A 284 -13.53 -15.84 -4.13
N ILE A 285 -13.03 -14.80 -4.81
CA ILE A 285 -11.60 -14.44 -4.78
C ILE A 285 -11.18 -14.03 -3.37
N ILE A 286 -11.93 -13.13 -2.73
CA ILE A 286 -11.58 -12.61 -1.40
C ILE A 286 -11.64 -13.73 -0.36
N VAL A 287 -12.67 -14.57 -0.39
CA VAL A 287 -12.79 -15.71 0.53
C VAL A 287 -11.65 -16.69 0.32
N THR A 288 -11.24 -16.97 -0.91
CA THR A 288 -10.07 -17.82 -1.16
C THR A 288 -8.81 -17.20 -0.56
N LEU A 289 -8.57 -15.90 -0.84
CA LEU A 289 -7.39 -15.18 -0.35
C LEU A 289 -7.29 -15.19 1.18
N LEU A 290 -8.42 -15.02 1.87
CA LEU A 290 -8.48 -14.99 3.34
C LEU A 290 -8.46 -16.39 3.96
N ALA A 291 -9.19 -17.34 3.39
CA ALA A 291 -9.38 -18.66 4.00
C ALA A 291 -8.31 -19.68 3.62
N SER A 292 -7.71 -19.60 2.42
CA SER A 292 -6.77 -20.62 1.93
C SER A 292 -5.52 -20.77 2.82
N PRO A 293 -4.77 -19.70 3.17
CA PRO A 293 -3.61 -19.82 4.04
C PRO A 293 -3.98 -20.37 5.43
N LEU A 294 -5.14 -19.95 5.94
CA LEU A 294 -5.65 -20.37 7.24
C LEU A 294 -6.05 -21.85 7.25
N LEU A 295 -6.75 -22.32 6.22
CA LEU A 295 -7.14 -23.72 6.09
C LEU A 295 -5.93 -24.64 5.92
N CYS A 296 -4.93 -24.23 5.13
CA CYS A 296 -3.65 -24.95 5.03
C CYS A 296 -3.00 -25.10 6.41
N LEU A 297 -2.92 -24.00 7.16
CA LEU A 297 -2.32 -24.00 8.50
C LEU A 297 -3.08 -24.89 9.48
N LEU A 298 -4.42 -24.78 9.52
CA LEU A 298 -5.28 -25.60 10.39
C LEU A 298 -5.22 -27.09 10.04
N HIS A 299 -5.04 -27.41 8.75
CA HIS A 299 -4.85 -28.78 8.30
C HIS A 299 -3.50 -29.35 8.77
N MET A 300 -2.43 -28.56 8.65
CA MET A 300 -1.10 -28.94 9.14
C MET A 300 -1.08 -29.17 10.65
N THR A 301 -1.81 -28.36 11.43
CA THR A 301 -1.90 -28.49 12.89
C THR A 301 -2.90 -29.55 13.35
N LYS A 302 -3.44 -30.36 12.42
CA LYS A 302 -4.42 -31.43 12.68
C LYS A 302 -5.66 -30.94 13.45
N THR A 303 -6.11 -29.73 13.15
CA THR A 303 -7.34 -29.18 13.72
C THR A 303 -8.55 -30.01 13.28
N GLU A 304 -9.56 -30.15 14.14
CA GLU A 304 -10.80 -30.86 13.83
C GLU A 304 -11.49 -30.27 12.57
N PHE A 305 -11.98 -31.13 11.68
CA PHE A 305 -12.61 -30.72 10.42
C PHE A 305 -13.80 -29.77 10.62
N TYR A 306 -14.60 -30.03 11.65
CA TYR A 306 -15.72 -29.16 12.01
C TYR A 306 -15.28 -27.70 12.26
N ARG A 307 -14.18 -27.48 12.99
CA ARG A 307 -13.66 -26.13 13.26
C ARG A 307 -13.19 -25.46 11.97
N MET A 308 -12.49 -26.19 11.10
CA MET A 308 -12.08 -25.69 9.79
C MET A 308 -13.28 -25.26 8.94
N LEU A 309 -14.35 -26.06 8.93
CA LEU A 309 -15.60 -25.75 8.23
C LEU A 309 -16.28 -24.49 8.79
N CYS A 310 -16.43 -24.38 10.12
CA CYS A 310 -17.04 -23.21 10.76
C CYS A 310 -16.24 -21.93 10.50
N ILE A 311 -14.91 -22.01 10.54
CA ILE A 311 -14.02 -20.89 10.20
C ILE A 311 -14.22 -20.45 8.76
N TRP A 312 -14.24 -21.39 7.81
CA TRP A 312 -14.47 -21.09 6.39
C TRP A 312 -15.85 -20.46 6.15
N ILE A 313 -16.91 -21.03 6.73
CA ILE A 313 -18.28 -20.49 6.65
C ILE A 313 -18.34 -19.07 7.22
N SER A 314 -17.68 -18.82 8.35
CA SER A 314 -17.64 -17.50 8.97
C SER A 314 -16.96 -16.46 8.07
N ILE A 315 -15.82 -16.81 7.47
CA ILE A 315 -15.12 -15.94 6.51
C ILE A 315 -16.03 -15.67 5.31
N PHE A 316 -16.67 -16.71 4.76
CA PHE A 316 -17.58 -16.59 3.62
C PHE A 316 -18.76 -15.66 3.90
N LEU A 317 -19.47 -15.87 5.02
CA LEU A 317 -20.63 -15.07 5.41
C LEU A 317 -20.23 -13.62 5.69
N CYS A 318 -19.17 -13.40 6.47
CA CYS A 318 -18.73 -12.04 6.79
C CYS A 318 -18.27 -11.28 5.55
N THR A 319 -17.55 -11.93 4.63
CA THR A 319 -17.13 -11.32 3.36
C THR A 319 -18.34 -10.98 2.50
N THR A 320 -19.33 -11.89 2.43
CA THR A 320 -20.58 -11.65 1.69
C THR A 320 -21.33 -10.45 2.23
N ILE A 321 -21.51 -10.36 3.56
CA ILE A 321 -22.16 -9.22 4.21
C ILE A 321 -21.36 -7.93 3.97
N ALA A 322 -20.02 -7.98 4.09
CA ALA A 322 -19.15 -6.84 3.85
C ALA A 322 -19.32 -6.28 2.43
N THR A 323 -19.33 -7.15 1.42
CA THR A 323 -19.53 -6.77 0.02
C THR A 323 -20.91 -6.20 -0.20
N ILE A 324 -21.98 -6.85 0.27
CA ILE A 324 -23.37 -6.38 0.07
C ILE A 324 -23.60 -5.03 0.74
N MET A 325 -23.24 -4.89 2.02
CA MET A 325 -23.52 -3.66 2.79
C MET A 325 -22.69 -2.45 2.35
N ASN A 326 -21.50 -2.68 1.79
CA ASN A 326 -20.61 -1.59 1.39
C ASN A 326 -20.53 -1.40 -0.12
N TYR A 327 -21.28 -2.17 -0.92
CA TYR A 327 -21.20 -2.10 -2.37
C TYR A 327 -21.37 -0.67 -2.91
N ASN A 328 -22.48 -0.01 -2.58
CA ASN A 328 -22.76 1.35 -3.05
C ASN A 328 -21.69 2.36 -2.62
N ARG A 329 -21.14 2.18 -1.41
CA ARG A 329 -20.10 3.07 -0.86
C ARG A 329 -18.76 2.86 -1.57
N LEU A 330 -18.41 1.61 -1.88
CA LEU A 330 -17.18 1.29 -2.61
C LEU A 330 -17.28 1.71 -4.08
N ASP A 331 -18.43 1.50 -4.72
CA ASP A 331 -18.68 1.94 -6.09
C ASP A 331 -18.57 3.47 -6.24
N GLU A 332 -19.11 4.22 -5.27
CA GLU A 332 -18.97 5.67 -5.23
C GLU A 332 -17.51 6.13 -5.12
N ILE A 333 -16.70 5.44 -4.31
CA ILE A 333 -15.29 5.78 -4.08
C ILE A 333 -14.43 5.57 -5.33
N PHE A 334 -14.68 4.49 -6.08
CA PHE A 334 -13.78 4.05 -7.16
C PHE A 334 -14.31 4.36 -8.56
N VAL A 335 -15.63 4.27 -8.82
CA VAL A 335 -16.19 4.31 -10.19
C VAL A 335 -16.84 5.66 -10.54
N ARG A 336 -17.44 6.33 -9.56
CA ARG A 336 -18.17 7.60 -9.83
C ARG A 336 -17.22 8.77 -10.09
N ASP A 337 -16.04 8.73 -9.50
CA ASP A 337 -15.06 9.81 -9.55
C ASP A 337 -14.22 9.78 -10.85
N GLU A 338 -13.90 8.59 -11.39
CA GLU A 338 -13.22 8.46 -12.70
C GLU A 338 -14.06 9.01 -13.86
N ARG A 339 -15.39 8.94 -13.76
CA ARG A 339 -16.32 9.53 -14.74
C ARG A 339 -16.35 11.06 -14.71
N ASN A 340 -16.04 11.65 -13.56
CA ASN A 340 -15.94 13.11 -13.43
C ASN A 340 -14.59 13.62 -13.92
N ILE A 341 -13.51 12.85 -13.72
CA ILE A 341 -12.16 13.18 -14.23
C ILE A 341 -12.12 13.12 -15.77
N LYS A 342 -12.85 12.21 -16.42
CA LYS A 342 -12.92 12.15 -17.91
C LYS A 342 -13.80 13.22 -18.55
N ARG A 343 -14.55 14.00 -17.78
CA ARG A 343 -15.46 15.05 -18.28
C ARG A 343 -14.90 16.47 -18.14
N ASN A 344 -13.80 16.63 -17.43
CA ASN A 344 -13.01 17.86 -17.34
C ASN A 344 -11.68 17.64 -18.07
#